data_AF-A0A9E7IGJ9-F1
#
_entry.id   AF-A0A9E7IGJ9-F1
#
_cell.length_a   1.000
_cell.length_b   1.000
_cell.length_c   1.000
_cell.angle_alpha   90.00
_cell.angle_beta   90.00
_cell.angle_gamma   90.00
#
_symmetry.space_group_name_H-M   'P 1'
#
loop_
_entity.id
_entity.type
_entity.pdbx_description
1 polymer ?
#
loop_
_entity_poly.entity_id
_entity_poly.type
_entity_poly.pdbx_seq_one_letter_code
_entity_poly.pdbx_strand_id
1 'polypeptide(L)' 'MTRAAELFGHSSRVHFLAGSPLGGVVASAAADETLNFWNIFEAPKPTKPELPFARFNVIR' A
#
# COMPACT_ATOMS: atom_id res chain seq x y z
N MET A 1 -8.27 -4.04 -24.47
CA MET A 1 -7.92 -4.05 -23.03
C MET A 1 -6.52 -3.48 -22.89
N THR A 2 -6.30 -2.54 -21.98
CA THR A 2 -5.00 -1.88 -21.78
C THR A 2 -4.42 -2.29 -20.43
N ARG A 3 -3.16 -2.71 -20.40
CA ARG A 3 -2.46 -3.05 -19.15
C ARG A 3 -2.14 -1.76 -18.38
N ALA A 4 -2.55 -1.67 -17.11
CA ALA A 4 -2.32 -0.49 -16.28
C ALA A 4 -0.94 -0.48 -15.62
N ALA A 5 -0.50 -1.63 -15.08
CA ALA A 5 0.79 -1.79 -14.42
C ALA A 5 1.22 -3.27 -14.39
N GLU A 6 2.49 -3.50 -14.06
CA GLU A 6 3.08 -4.81 -13.78
C GLU A 6 3.61 -4.82 -12.36
N LEU A 7 3.35 -5.90 -11.62
CA LEU A 7 3.75 -6.06 -10.23
C LEU A 7 4.78 -7.18 -10.14
N PHE A 8 6.00 -6.83 -9.74
CA PHE A 8 7.12 -7.75 -9.57
C PHE A 8 7.36 -7.99 -8.09
N GLY A 9 7.40 -9.26 -7.66
CA GLY A 9 7.63 -9.58 -6.25
C GLY A 9 7.66 -11.07 -5.93
N HIS A 10 6.94 -11.90 -6.71
CA HIS A 10 7.03 -13.35 -6.56
C HIS A 10 8.16 -13.93 -7.40
N SER A 11 8.91 -14.86 -6.81
CA SER A 11 9.96 -15.63 -7.49
C SER A 11 9.39 -16.85 -8.22
N SER A 12 8.21 -17.29 -7.79
CA SER A 12 7.50 -18.46 -8.30
C SER A 12 6.14 -18.09 -8.90
N ARG A 13 5.47 -19.07 -9.52
CA ARG A 13 4.12 -18.90 -10.05
C ARG A 13 3.13 -18.52 -8.95
N VAL A 14 2.32 -17.51 -9.24
CA VAL A 14 1.18 -17.09 -8.40
C VAL A 14 0.04 -18.10 -8.55
N HIS A 15 -0.47 -18.59 -7.42
CA HIS A 15 -1.57 -19.55 -7.39
C HIS A 15 -2.91 -18.90 -7.01
N PHE A 16 -2.88 -17.88 -6.14
CA PHE A 16 -4.08 -17.24 -5.64
C PHE A 16 -3.98 -15.73 -5.67
N LEU A 17 -5.12 -15.10 -5.93
CA LEU A 17 -5.32 -13.66 -5.90
C LEU A 17 -6.61 -13.36 -5.14
N ALA A 18 -6.58 -12.36 -4.27
CA ALA A 18 -7.75 -11.90 -3.52
C ALA A 18 -7.78 -10.37 -3.49
N GLY A 19 -8.93 -9.79 -3.85
CA GLY A 19 -9.15 -8.34 -3.75
C GLY A 19 -9.85 -7.99 -2.44
N SER A 20 -9.42 -6.89 -1.81
CA SER A 20 -10.18 -6.30 -0.71
C SER A 20 -11.56 -5.84 -1.21
N PRO A 21 -12.66 -6.15 -0.51
CA PRO A 21 -14.00 -5.73 -0.90
C PRO A 21 -14.20 -4.21 -0.83
N LEU A 22 -13.36 -3.50 -0.07
CA LEU A 22 -13.42 -2.03 0.02
C LEU A 22 -12.60 -1.31 -1.07
N GLY A 23 -11.87 -2.05 -1.90
CA GLY A 23 -10.91 -1.48 -2.84
C GLY A 23 -9.69 -0.90 -2.11
N GLY A 24 -8.53 -0.95 -2.76
CA GLY A 24 -7.29 -0.41 -2.21
C GLY A 24 -6.17 -1.42 -2.16
N VAL A 25 -6.45 -2.63 -1.68
CA VAL A 25 -5.42 -3.67 -1.53
C VAL A 25 -5.81 -4.94 -2.28
N VAL A 26 -4.83 -5.54 -2.96
CA VAL A 26 -4.89 -6.91 -3.50
C VAL A 26 -3.82 -7.74 -2.86
N ALA A 27 -4.17 -8.97 -2.47
CA ALA A 27 -3.24 -9.97 -1.99
C ALA A 27 -2.93 -10.99 -3.10
N SER A 28 -1.67 -11.40 -3.21
CA SER A 28 -1.22 -12.49 -4.06
C SER A 28 -0.43 -13.53 -3.26
N ALA A 29 -0.70 -14.81 -3.50
CA ALA A 29 0.04 -15.93 -2.90
C ALA A 29 0.67 -16.81 -3.99
N ALA A 30 1.92 -17.20 -3.78
CA ALA A 30 2.69 -17.97 -4.75
C ALA A 30 3.38 -19.20 -4.13
N ALA A 31 3.94 -20.06 -4.97
CA ALA A 31 4.69 -21.24 -4.54
C ALA A 31 6.07 -20.93 -3.93
N ASP A 32 6.46 -19.65 -3.83
CA ASP A 32 7.64 -19.21 -3.10
C ASP A 32 7.37 -19.05 -1.59
N GLU A 33 6.22 -19.56 -1.13
CA GLU A 33 5.78 -19.49 0.27
C GLU A 33 5.56 -18.06 0.77
N THR A 34 5.44 -17.10 -0.14
CA THR A 34 5.20 -15.69 0.20
C THR A 34 3.78 -15.24 -0.15
N LEU A 35 3.33 -14.23 0.60
CA LEU A 35 2.06 -13.56 0.40
C LEU A 35 2.31 -12.04 0.34
N ASN A 36 2.10 -11.46 -0.83
CA ASN A 36 2.36 -10.04 -1.08
C ASN A 36 1.06 -9.24 -1.08
N PHE A 37 1.10 -8.06 -0.47
CA PHE A 37 0.00 -7.10 -0.46
C PHE A 37 0.35 -5.90 -1.34
N TRP A 38 -0.51 -5.64 -2.32
CA TRP A 38 -0.36 -4.58 -3.31
C TRP A 38 -1.35 -3.48 -3.03
N ASN A 39 -0.85 -2.29 -2.71
CA ASN A 39 -1.69 -1.11 -2.61
C ASN A 39 -1.89 -0.52 -4.02
N ILE A 40 -3.09 -0.67 -4.56
CA ILE A 40 -3.43 -0.28 -5.96
C ILE A 40 -3.95 1.15 -6.01
N PHE A 41 -4.55 1.62 -4.92
CA PHE A 41 -5.09 2.96 -4.82
C PHE A 41 -4.46 3.64 -3.61
N GLU A 42 -3.64 4.67 -3.83
CA GLU A 42 -3.09 5.44 -2.72
C GLU A 42 -4.25 5.97 -1.87
N ALA A 43 -4.31 5.53 -0.61
CA ALA A 43 -5.05 6.28 0.39
C ALA A 43 -4.41 7.67 0.48
N PRO A 44 -5.20 8.76 0.58
CA PRO A 44 -4.64 10.10 0.73
C PRO A 44 -3.64 10.08 1.89
N LYS A 45 -2.37 10.40 1.60
CA LYS A 45 -1.34 10.50 2.64
C LYS A 45 -1.89 11.43 3.72
N PRO A 46 -1.92 11.02 5.01
CA PRO A 46 -2.21 11.95 6.07
C PRO A 46 -1.09 12.99 6.04
N THR A 47 -1.37 14.15 5.46
CA THR A 47 -0.51 15.32 5.55
C THR A 47 -0.38 15.58 7.04
N LYS A 48 0.84 15.46 7.57
CA LYS A 48 1.14 15.83 8.96
C LYS A 48 0.49 17.20 9.19
N PRO A 49 -0.48 17.35 10.11
CA PRO A 49 -1.03 18.66 10.38
C PRO A 49 0.15 19.51 10.84
N GLU A 50 0.49 20.54 10.06
CA GLU A 50 1.41 21.56 10.50
C GLU A 50 0.70 22.31 11.62
N LEU A 51 0.81 21.79 12.85
CA LEU A 51 0.22 22.41 14.02
C LEU A 51 0.89 23.79 14.16
N PRO A 52 0.13 24.90 14.06
CA PRO A 52 0.69 26.25 14.14
C PRO A 52 1.37 26.52 15.50
N PHE A 53 1.14 25.65 16.49
CA PHE A 53 1.62 25.80 17.86
C PHE A 53 2.84 24.92 18.22
N ALA A 54 3.43 24.17 17.29
CA ALA A 54 4.58 23.30 17.57
C ALA A 54 5.88 24.04 17.98
N ARG A 55 5.87 25.38 18.00
CA ARG A 55 7.02 26.23 18.35
C ARG A 55 6.93 26.95 19.71
N PHE A 56 5.89 26.72 20.53
CA PHE A 56 5.69 27.45 21.79
C PHE A 56 6.40 26.88 23.03
N ASN A 57 7.53 26.18 22.87
CA ASN A 57 8.36 25.73 24.01
C ASN A 57 9.54 26.67 24.31
N VAL A 58 9.31 27.99 24.31
CA VAL A 58 10.30 28.94 24.84
C VAL A 58 9.55 29.99 25.67
N ILE A 59 9.41 29.73 26.96
CA ILE A 59 9.10 30.77 27.95
C ILE A 59 10.45 31.26 28.46
N ARG A 60 10.79 32.52 28.14
CA ARG A 60 11.82 33.31 28.84
C ARG A 60 11.18 34.05 29.99
#